data_AF-A0A6B3HL28-F1
#
_entry.id   AF-A0A6B3HL28-F1
#
_cell.length_a   1.000
_cell.length_b   1.000
_cell.length_c   1.000
_cell.angle_alpha   90.00
_cell.angle_beta   90.00
_cell.angle_gamma   90.00
#
_symmetry.space_group_name_H-M   'P 1'
#
loop_
_entity.id
_entity.type
_entity.pdbx_description
1 polymer ?
#
loop_
_entity_poly.entity_id
_entity_poly.type
_entity_poly.pdbx_seq_one_letter_code
_entity_poly.pdbx_strand_id
1 'polypeptide(L)'
;MADTHLATPPALLPLLAKGGATSLFKRASAGATPPAGRLVLSRAEVDPKALGSYAELCGFAADGVPDGQSMLPVTYPHVLGFPLQLRLMTSAAFPFPLMGLVHTSITLTQHRELRADDRPELVVHVEGFRPHRRGTEAVLATEARLAGRTVWSSRSTYLARHHPGPDTPTGGDRASGRPVLPAEATWRLPASLGRRYAAVAGDRNPIHLSALTAKP
;
A
#
# COMPACT_ATOMS: atom_id res chain seq x y z
N MET A 1 -2.87 -10.64 -21.67
CA MET A 1 -2.32 -11.50 -20.60
C MET A 1 -3.44 -11.83 -19.62
N ALA A 2 -3.47 -13.05 -19.11
CA ALA A 2 -4.53 -13.51 -18.22
C ALA A 2 -4.32 -12.99 -16.79
N ASP A 3 -5.43 -12.73 -16.09
CA ASP A 3 -5.42 -12.41 -14.66
C ASP A 3 -5.00 -13.64 -13.85
N THR A 4 -4.21 -13.42 -12.80
CA THR A 4 -3.81 -14.49 -11.87
C THR A 4 -4.77 -14.50 -10.68
N HIS A 5 -5.63 -15.51 -10.64
CA HIS A 5 -6.58 -15.69 -9.56
C HIS A 5 -5.96 -16.44 -8.37
N LEU A 6 -6.22 -15.95 -7.17
CA LEU A 6 -5.74 -16.45 -5.90
C LEU A 6 -6.94 -16.92 -5.07
N ALA A 7 -6.82 -18.12 -4.51
CA ALA A 7 -7.84 -18.65 -3.59
C ALA A 7 -7.70 -18.05 -2.18
N THR A 8 -6.47 -17.71 -1.77
CA THR A 8 -6.17 -17.18 -0.43
C THR A 8 -5.19 -16.00 -0.51
N PRO A 9 -5.21 -15.09 0.48
CA PRO A 9 -4.20 -14.03 0.57
C PRO A 9 -2.79 -14.63 0.63
N PRO A 10 -1.82 -14.07 -0.12
CA PRO A 10 -0.42 -14.49 -0.02
C PRO A 10 0.13 -14.35 1.41
N ALA A 11 0.92 -15.33 1.85
CA ALA A 11 1.59 -15.26 3.14
C ALA A 11 2.65 -14.15 3.14
N LEU A 12 2.56 -13.21 4.10
CA LEU A 12 3.44 -12.04 4.14
C LEU A 12 4.90 -12.37 4.46
N LEU A 13 5.16 -13.24 5.44
CA LEU A 13 6.54 -13.52 5.88
C LEU A 13 7.44 -14.06 4.75
N PRO A 14 7.02 -15.07 3.95
CA PRO A 14 7.81 -15.51 2.80
C PRO A 14 8.03 -14.40 1.76
N LEU A 15 7.02 -13.55 1.54
CA LEU A 15 7.14 -12.45 0.57
C LEU A 15 8.10 -11.36 1.04
N LEU A 16 8.07 -11.01 2.32
CA LEU A 16 9.01 -10.05 2.91
C LEU A 16 10.44 -10.59 2.86
N ALA A 17 10.66 -11.86 3.19
CA ALA A 17 11.96 -12.51 3.09
C ALA A 17 12.46 -12.53 1.64
N LYS A 18 11.60 -12.91 0.69
CA LYS A 18 11.90 -12.86 -0.75
C LYS A 18 12.22 -11.44 -1.20
N GLY A 19 11.44 -10.45 -0.76
CA GLY A 19 11.65 -9.04 -1.07
C GLY A 19 13.01 -8.55 -0.59
N GLY A 20 13.40 -8.89 0.64
CA GLY A 20 14.73 -8.60 1.18
C GLY A 20 15.85 -9.24 0.35
N ALA A 21 15.78 -10.55 0.11
CA ALA A 21 16.80 -11.29 -0.63
C ALA A 21 16.94 -10.81 -2.09
N THR A 22 15.83 -10.58 -2.77
CA THR A 22 15.85 -10.18 -4.20
C THR A 22 16.19 -8.71 -4.41
N SER A 23 15.99 -7.84 -3.40
CA SER A 23 16.31 -6.41 -3.52
C SER A 23 17.80 -6.17 -3.80
N LEU A 24 18.69 -7.07 -3.37
CA LEU A 24 20.14 -6.98 -3.62
C LEU A 24 20.52 -7.17 -5.10
N PHE A 25 19.64 -7.83 -5.87
CA PHE A 25 19.88 -8.14 -7.29
C PHE A 25 19.11 -7.22 -8.24
N LYS A 26 18.22 -6.35 -7.71
CA LYS A 26 17.41 -5.43 -8.50
C LYS A 26 18.02 -4.03 -8.49
N ARG A 27 18.03 -3.37 -9.64
CA ARG A 27 18.46 -1.97 -9.78
C ARG A 27 17.39 -1.19 -10.52
N ALA A 28 16.92 -0.10 -9.91
CA ALA A 28 15.93 0.76 -10.54
C ALA A 28 16.55 1.55 -11.72
N SER A 29 15.78 1.71 -12.79
CA SER A 29 16.18 2.44 -13.98
C SER A 29 14.97 3.09 -14.65
N ALA A 30 15.23 4.15 -15.44
CA ALA A 30 14.18 4.94 -16.10
C ALA A 30 13.47 4.23 -17.27
N GLY A 31 14.06 3.16 -17.82
CA GLY A 31 13.52 2.41 -18.97
C GLY A 31 12.71 1.17 -18.60
N ALA A 32 12.35 1.02 -17.32
CA ALA A 32 11.56 -0.11 -16.84
C ALA A 32 10.14 -0.08 -17.44
N THR A 33 9.63 -1.26 -17.81
CA THR A 33 8.23 -1.43 -18.23
C THR A 33 7.41 -2.04 -17.10
N PRO A 34 6.16 -1.60 -16.88
CA PRO A 34 5.31 -2.15 -15.85
C PRO A 34 4.98 -3.62 -16.17
N PRO A 35 5.00 -4.51 -15.16
CA PRO A 35 4.57 -5.88 -15.36
C PRO A 35 3.11 -5.91 -15.82
N ALA A 36 2.83 -6.70 -16.85
CA ALA A 36 1.47 -6.91 -17.32
C ALA A 36 0.76 -7.95 -16.45
N GLY A 37 -0.57 -7.83 -16.36
CA GLY A 37 -1.44 -8.74 -15.61
C GLY A 37 -1.91 -8.19 -14.26
N ARG A 38 -2.98 -8.79 -13.74
CA ARG A 38 -3.61 -8.42 -12.47
C ARG A 38 -3.56 -9.61 -11.52
N LEU A 39 -3.41 -9.34 -10.22
CA LEU A 39 -3.67 -10.31 -9.16
C LEU A 39 -5.12 -10.13 -8.70
N VAL A 40 -5.86 -11.22 -8.66
CA VAL A 40 -7.26 -11.23 -8.22
C VAL A 40 -7.39 -12.17 -7.03
N LEU A 41 -7.84 -11.66 -5.88
CA LEU A 41 -8.31 -12.49 -4.78
C LEU A 41 -9.84 -12.48 -4.82
N SER A 42 -10.44 -13.59 -5.22
CA SER A 42 -11.88 -13.66 -5.50
C SER A 42 -12.75 -13.37 -4.26
N ARG A 43 -12.23 -13.64 -3.07
CA ARG A 43 -12.96 -13.48 -1.81
C ARG A 43 -12.00 -13.07 -0.69
N ALA A 44 -11.95 -11.78 -0.37
CA ALA A 44 -11.22 -11.31 0.79
C ALA A 44 -12.06 -11.45 2.07
N GLU A 45 -11.53 -12.17 3.04
CA GLU A 45 -12.14 -12.28 4.37
C GLU A 45 -11.59 -11.21 5.30
N VAL A 46 -12.49 -10.64 6.11
CA VAL A 46 -12.13 -9.72 7.19
C VAL A 46 -12.03 -10.52 8.47
N ASP A 47 -10.82 -10.60 9.03
CA ASP A 47 -10.63 -11.10 10.40
C ASP A 47 -11.10 -10.01 11.39
N PRO A 48 -12.14 -10.27 12.19
CA PRO A 48 -12.66 -9.29 13.16
C PRO A 48 -11.62 -8.85 14.18
N LYS A 49 -10.71 -9.74 14.58
CA LYS A 49 -9.64 -9.42 15.54
C LYS A 49 -8.61 -8.49 14.91
N ALA A 50 -8.24 -8.74 13.66
CA ALA A 50 -7.33 -7.86 12.92
C ALA A 50 -7.97 -6.48 12.67
N LEU A 51 -9.25 -6.45 12.30
CA LEU A 51 -10.01 -5.21 12.13
C LEU A 51 -10.07 -4.40 13.43
N GLY A 52 -10.44 -5.04 14.54
CA GLY A 52 -10.50 -4.38 15.85
C GLY A 52 -9.14 -3.82 16.28
N SER A 53 -8.08 -4.62 16.14
CA SER A 53 -6.71 -4.19 16.47
C SER A 53 -6.24 -3.01 15.60
N TYR A 54 -6.60 -3.01 14.31
CA TYR A 54 -6.31 -1.90 13.39
C TYR A 54 -7.10 -0.64 13.76
N ALA A 55 -8.40 -0.79 14.02
CA ALA A 55 -9.29 0.32 14.36
C ALA A 55 -8.88 0.99 15.68
N GLU A 56 -8.55 0.22 16.70
CA GLU A 56 -8.03 0.73 17.97
C GLU A 56 -6.70 1.47 17.77
N LEU A 57 -5.74 0.84 17.08
CA LEU A 57 -4.42 1.44 16.89
C LEU A 57 -4.46 2.74 16.09
N CYS A 58 -5.35 2.82 15.09
CA CYS A 58 -5.49 3.99 14.22
C CYS A 58 -6.50 5.02 14.73
N GLY A 59 -7.16 4.77 15.86
CA GLY A 59 -8.12 5.69 16.48
C GLY A 59 -9.54 5.66 15.91
N PHE A 60 -9.86 4.74 14.98
CA PHE A 60 -11.22 4.59 14.43
C PHE A 60 -12.23 4.04 15.44
N ALA A 61 -11.77 3.40 16.52
CA ALA A 61 -12.65 2.88 17.56
C ALA A 61 -13.36 3.98 18.38
N ALA A 62 -12.80 5.21 18.42
CA ALA A 62 -13.37 6.32 19.18
C ALA A 62 -14.65 6.91 18.53
N ASP A 63 -14.82 6.73 17.22
CA ASP A 63 -15.97 7.26 16.46
C ASP A 63 -17.20 6.32 16.49
N GLY A 64 -17.21 5.36 17.41
CA GLY A 64 -18.32 4.42 17.58
C GLY A 64 -18.37 3.38 16.47
N VAL A 65 -17.57 2.32 16.61
CA VAL A 65 -17.80 1.08 15.85
C VAL A 65 -18.85 0.28 16.65
N PRO A 66 -20.14 0.31 16.29
CA PRO A 66 -21.16 -0.38 17.05
C PRO A 66 -21.11 -1.88 16.72
N ASP A 67 -21.51 -2.67 17.70
CA ASP A 67 -21.63 -4.12 17.66
C ASP A 67 -22.10 -4.68 16.29
N GLY A 68 -21.45 -5.76 15.86
CA GLY A 68 -21.99 -6.76 14.93
C GLY A 68 -22.11 -6.41 13.45
N GLN A 69 -22.00 -5.14 13.06
CA GLN A 69 -22.04 -4.71 11.64
C GLN A 69 -21.03 -3.59 11.35
N SER A 70 -19.85 -3.71 11.94
CA SER A 70 -18.79 -2.72 11.90
C SER A 70 -18.40 -2.38 10.46
N MET A 71 -18.65 -1.12 10.09
CA MET A 71 -18.13 -0.54 8.86
C MET A 71 -16.60 -0.61 8.90
N LEU A 72 -16.00 -0.98 7.78
CA LEU A 72 -14.55 -0.94 7.65
C LEU A 72 -14.10 0.52 7.58
N PRO A 73 -13.06 0.92 8.34
CA PRO A 73 -12.39 2.19 8.10
C PRO A 73 -12.04 2.35 6.62
N VAL A 74 -12.17 3.56 6.08
CA VAL A 74 -11.96 3.82 4.64
C VAL A 74 -10.56 3.38 4.15
N THR A 75 -9.59 3.31 5.05
CA THR A 75 -8.21 2.86 4.80
C THR A 75 -8.03 1.35 4.88
N TYR A 76 -8.92 0.61 5.54
CA TYR A 76 -8.73 -0.82 5.81
C TYR A 76 -8.74 -1.72 4.57
N PRO A 77 -9.52 -1.46 3.49
CA PRO A 77 -9.40 -2.25 2.26
C PRO A 77 -8.01 -2.20 1.62
N HIS A 78 -7.23 -1.13 1.86
CA HIS A 78 -5.83 -1.07 1.45
C HIS A 78 -4.97 -2.10 2.21
N VAL A 79 -5.22 -2.28 3.50
CA VAL A 79 -4.56 -3.29 4.34
C VAL A 79 -4.92 -4.70 3.87
N LEU A 80 -6.19 -4.96 3.53
CA LEU A 80 -6.61 -6.24 2.96
C LEU A 80 -5.92 -6.53 1.60
N GLY A 81 -5.70 -5.49 0.79
CA GLY A 81 -5.00 -5.60 -0.50
C GLY A 81 -3.48 -5.69 -0.40
N PHE A 82 -2.89 -5.35 0.75
CA PHE A 82 -1.43 -5.27 0.92
C PHE A 82 -0.69 -6.59 0.59
N PRO A 83 -1.15 -7.79 0.98
CA PRO A 83 -0.49 -9.04 0.59
C PRO A 83 -0.40 -9.25 -0.93
N LEU A 84 -1.41 -8.81 -1.69
CA LEU A 84 -1.40 -8.87 -3.15
C LEU A 84 -0.42 -7.85 -3.72
N GLN A 85 -0.41 -6.62 -3.20
CA GLN A 85 0.56 -5.60 -3.61
C GLN A 85 2.00 -6.06 -3.36
N LEU A 86 2.26 -6.67 -2.19
CA LEU A 86 3.57 -7.21 -1.86
C LEU A 86 3.97 -8.36 -2.79
N ARG A 87 3.04 -9.27 -3.12
CA ARG A 87 3.29 -10.34 -4.09
C ARG A 87 3.64 -9.78 -5.47
N LEU A 88 2.94 -8.74 -5.91
CA LEU A 88 3.19 -8.05 -7.16
C LEU A 88 4.60 -7.43 -7.17
N MET A 89 4.96 -6.67 -6.14
CA MET A 89 6.25 -5.97 -6.03
C MET A 89 7.45 -6.92 -5.83
N THR A 90 7.21 -8.12 -5.28
CA THR A 90 8.25 -9.14 -5.09
C THR A 90 8.30 -10.17 -6.23
N SER A 91 7.49 -9.98 -7.28
CA SER A 91 7.57 -10.79 -8.49
C SER A 91 8.88 -10.54 -9.24
N ALA A 92 9.25 -11.47 -10.12
CA ALA A 92 10.41 -11.29 -11.00
C ALA A 92 10.18 -10.17 -12.04
N ALA A 93 8.92 -9.97 -12.45
CA ALA A 93 8.54 -8.97 -13.45
C ALA A 93 8.52 -7.54 -12.89
N PHE A 94 8.43 -7.35 -11.58
CA PHE A 94 8.54 -6.02 -10.97
C PHE A 94 10.02 -5.64 -10.82
N PRO A 95 10.52 -4.58 -11.47
CA PRO A 95 11.97 -4.37 -11.64
C PRO A 95 12.64 -3.65 -10.47
N PHE A 96 11.87 -3.03 -9.57
CA PHE A 96 12.45 -2.23 -8.49
C PHE A 96 12.73 -3.09 -7.25
N PRO A 97 13.83 -2.80 -6.51
CA PRO A 97 14.05 -3.41 -5.21
C PRO A 97 12.91 -3.02 -4.27
N LEU A 98 12.35 -3.98 -3.53
CA LEU A 98 11.30 -3.69 -2.55
C LEU A 98 11.85 -2.82 -1.41
N MET A 99 13.06 -3.17 -0.96
CA MET A 99 13.78 -2.40 0.07
C MET A 99 14.20 -1.05 -0.50
N GLY A 100 13.83 0.03 0.20
CA GLY A 100 14.13 1.40 -0.21
C GLY A 100 13.05 2.07 -1.06
N LEU A 101 11.98 1.36 -1.46
CA LEU A 101 10.79 2.02 -2.01
C LEU A 101 10.20 2.97 -0.98
N VAL A 102 9.86 4.18 -1.42
CA VAL A 102 9.17 5.17 -0.59
C VAL A 102 7.77 5.35 -1.09
N HIS A 103 6.78 5.08 -0.25
CA HIS A 103 5.39 5.41 -0.55
C HIS A 103 5.21 6.93 -0.46
N THR A 104 5.07 7.61 -1.60
CA THR A 104 5.05 9.08 -1.68
C THR A 104 3.64 9.66 -1.66
N SER A 105 2.65 8.92 -2.14
CA SER A 105 1.25 9.33 -2.08
C SER A 105 0.30 8.13 -2.15
N ILE A 106 -0.87 8.28 -1.54
CA ILE A 106 -2.00 7.38 -1.69
C ILE A 106 -3.26 8.21 -1.92
N THR A 107 -4.12 7.77 -2.83
CA THR A 107 -5.49 8.27 -2.99
C THR A 107 -6.45 7.12 -2.77
N LEU A 108 -7.49 7.35 -1.97
CA LEU A 108 -8.53 6.39 -1.65
C LEU A 108 -9.88 6.96 -2.10
N THR A 109 -10.69 6.16 -2.80
CA THR A 109 -12.06 6.53 -3.17
C THR A 109 -13.01 5.44 -2.70
N GLN A 110 -13.95 5.81 -1.83
CA GLN A 110 -15.04 4.94 -1.39
C GLN A 110 -16.31 5.32 -2.16
N HIS A 111 -16.85 4.36 -2.92
CA HIS A 111 -18.11 4.51 -3.65
C HIS A 111 -19.29 3.95 -2.85
N ARG A 112 -19.03 2.91 -2.05
CA ARG A 112 -19.95 2.32 -1.08
C ARG A 112 -19.15 1.86 0.13
N GLU A 113 -19.72 2.00 1.30
CA GLU A 113 -19.18 1.46 2.55
C GLU A 113 -19.05 -0.07 2.49
N LEU A 114 -17.92 -0.57 2.99
CA LEU A 114 -17.69 -1.99 3.19
C LEU A 114 -17.92 -2.33 4.66
N ARG A 115 -18.46 -3.52 4.92
CA ARG A 115 -18.74 -4.04 6.26
C ARG A 115 -17.85 -5.25 6.55
N ALA A 116 -17.72 -5.63 7.82
CA ALA A 116 -16.93 -6.80 8.22
C ALA A 116 -17.46 -8.14 7.67
N ASP A 117 -18.75 -8.23 7.38
CA ASP A 117 -19.40 -9.40 6.77
C ASP A 117 -19.30 -9.43 5.23
N ASP A 118 -18.95 -8.31 4.60
CA ASP A 118 -18.66 -8.29 3.17
C ASP A 118 -17.47 -9.20 2.83
N ARG A 119 -17.47 -9.66 1.58
CA ARG A 119 -16.40 -10.51 1.02
C ARG A 119 -15.99 -10.00 -0.35
N PRO A 120 -15.34 -8.83 -0.43
CA PRO A 120 -15.03 -8.22 -1.71
C PRO A 120 -14.00 -9.05 -2.48
N GLU A 121 -14.15 -9.07 -3.80
CA GLU A 121 -13.05 -9.41 -4.69
C GLU A 121 -12.02 -8.28 -4.63
N LEU A 122 -10.75 -8.61 -4.43
CA LEU A 122 -9.66 -7.63 -4.50
C LEU A 122 -8.88 -7.81 -5.79
N VAL A 123 -8.67 -6.71 -6.50
CA VAL A 123 -7.92 -6.69 -7.75
C VAL A 123 -6.76 -5.72 -7.65
N VAL A 124 -5.54 -6.21 -7.85
CA VAL A 124 -4.30 -5.44 -7.71
C VAL A 124 -3.46 -5.52 -8.98
N HIS A 125 -2.96 -4.39 -9.46
CA HIS A 125 -2.06 -4.33 -10.61
C HIS A 125 -1.15 -3.09 -10.58
N VAL A 126 -0.10 -3.11 -11.39
CA VAL A 126 0.69 -1.92 -11.68
C VAL A 126 -0.04 -1.14 -12.77
N GLU A 127 -0.49 0.07 -12.46
CA GLU A 127 -1.12 0.98 -13.43
C GLU A 127 -0.08 1.53 -14.41
N GLY A 128 1.12 1.85 -13.93
CA GLY A 128 2.22 2.29 -14.77
C GLY A 128 3.42 2.77 -13.98
N PHE A 129 4.50 3.04 -14.71
CA PHE A 129 5.71 3.69 -14.21
C PHE A 129 5.82 5.10 -14.76
N ARG A 130 6.25 6.06 -13.93
CA ARG A 130 6.34 7.48 -14.28
C ARG A 130 7.74 8.01 -13.94
N PRO A 131 8.37 8.82 -14.80
CA PRO A 131 9.64 9.43 -14.49
C PRO A 131 9.48 10.42 -13.33
N HIS A 132 10.47 10.48 -12.43
CA HIS A 132 10.48 11.40 -11.31
C HIS A 132 11.90 11.95 -11.11
N ARG A 133 12.04 13.23 -10.73
CA ARG A 133 13.35 13.90 -10.52
C ARG A 133 14.32 13.20 -9.53
N ARG A 134 13.83 12.23 -8.75
CA ARG A 134 14.62 11.41 -7.81
C ARG A 134 14.62 9.91 -8.17
N GLY A 135 14.15 9.52 -9.35
CA GLY A 135 14.09 8.13 -9.80
C GLY A 135 12.84 7.81 -10.63
N THR A 136 12.18 6.70 -10.33
CA THR A 136 10.98 6.25 -11.05
C THR A 136 9.86 5.96 -10.06
N GLU A 137 8.66 6.44 -10.35
CA GLU A 137 7.46 6.17 -9.56
C GLU A 137 6.71 4.96 -10.14
N ALA A 138 6.38 4.00 -9.28
CA ALA A 138 5.47 2.91 -9.57
C ALA A 138 4.09 3.21 -9.00
N VAL A 139 3.06 3.20 -9.84
CA VAL A 139 1.67 3.39 -9.42
C VAL A 139 0.99 2.03 -9.33
N LEU A 140 0.60 1.64 -8.12
CA LEU A 140 -0.17 0.42 -7.86
C LEU A 140 -1.64 0.79 -7.65
N ALA A 141 -2.51 0.14 -8.41
CA ALA A 141 -3.96 0.25 -8.25
C ALA A 141 -4.48 -0.98 -7.48
N THR A 142 -5.35 -0.73 -6.50
CA THR A 142 -6.09 -1.77 -5.78
C THR A 142 -7.58 -1.43 -5.82
N GLU A 143 -8.41 -2.36 -6.25
CA GLU A 143 -9.87 -2.23 -6.27
C GLU A 143 -10.48 -3.29 -5.35
N ALA A 144 -11.55 -2.92 -4.64
CA ALA A 144 -12.45 -3.85 -3.97
C ALA A 144 -13.79 -3.85 -4.70
N ARG A 145 -14.26 -5.04 -5.09
CA ARG A 145 -15.48 -5.21 -5.87
C ARG A 145 -16.49 -6.09 -5.15
N LEU A 146 -17.76 -5.74 -5.24
CA LEU A 146 -18.89 -6.56 -4.80
C LEU A 146 -19.86 -6.75 -5.96
N ALA A 147 -20.21 -8.00 -6.24
CA ALA A 147 -21.03 -8.38 -7.40
C ALA A 147 -20.52 -7.75 -8.71
N GLY A 148 -19.21 -7.80 -8.94
CA GLY A 148 -18.56 -7.26 -10.13
C GLY A 148 -18.42 -5.73 -10.20
N ARG A 149 -18.95 -4.99 -9.22
CA ARG A 149 -18.88 -3.51 -9.19
C ARG A 149 -17.83 -3.03 -8.22
N THR A 150 -16.99 -2.08 -8.64
CA THR A 150 -16.02 -1.43 -7.75
C THR A 150 -16.73 -0.57 -6.70
N VAL A 151 -16.56 -0.93 -5.43
CA VAL A 151 -17.15 -0.22 -4.28
C VAL A 151 -16.11 0.61 -3.54
N TRP A 152 -14.84 0.29 -3.71
CA TRP A 152 -13.72 1.05 -3.16
C TRP A 152 -12.49 0.89 -4.07
N SER A 153 -11.66 1.92 -4.17
CA SER A 153 -10.40 1.85 -4.90
C SER A 153 -9.30 2.67 -4.24
N SER A 154 -8.05 2.30 -4.54
CA SER A 154 -6.87 3.09 -4.17
C SER A 154 -5.82 3.11 -5.27
N ARG A 155 -5.05 4.19 -5.29
CA ARG A 155 -3.80 4.32 -6.04
C ARG A 155 -2.69 4.68 -5.07
N SER A 156 -1.66 3.84 -5.02
CA SER A 156 -0.47 4.01 -4.17
C SER A 156 0.74 4.25 -5.06
N THR A 157 1.49 5.32 -4.81
CA THR A 157 2.66 5.70 -5.61
C THR A 157 3.94 5.45 -4.83
N TYR A 158 4.81 4.59 -5.35
CA TYR A 158 6.08 4.22 -4.74
C TYR A 158 7.25 4.75 -5.56
N LEU A 159 8.12 5.55 -4.94
CA LEU A 159 9.35 6.03 -5.55
C LEU A 159 10.48 5.02 -5.35
N ALA A 160 10.98 4.49 -6.47
CA ALA A 160 12.27 3.80 -6.54
C ALA A 160 13.36 4.83 -6.84
N ARG A 161 14.25 5.07 -5.86
CA ARG A 161 15.30 6.08 -6.00
C ARG A 161 16.45 5.59 -6.89
N HIS A 162 16.85 6.41 -7.84
CA HIS A 162 18.07 6.26 -8.65
C HIS A 162 18.41 7.59 -9.30
N HIS A 163 19.59 7.70 -9.93
CA HIS A 163 19.91 8.86 -10.75
C HIS A 163 18.93 8.95 -11.93
N PRO A 164 18.19 10.06 -12.07
CA PRO A 164 17.30 10.27 -13.20
C PRO A 164 18.10 10.37 -14.50
N GLY A 165 17.52 9.91 -15.62
CA GLY A 165 18.11 10.10 -16.95
C GLY A 165 18.02 11.57 -17.41
N PRO A 166 18.73 11.95 -18.49
CA PRO A 166 18.80 13.34 -18.96
C PRO A 166 17.42 13.96 -19.28
N ASP A 167 16.46 13.16 -19.72
CA ASP A 167 15.11 13.61 -20.10
C ASP A 167 14.09 13.61 -18.95
N THR A 168 14.57 13.56 -17.69
CA THR A 168 13.65 13.49 -16.55
C THR A 168 13.06 14.87 -16.23
N PRO A 169 11.73 14.99 -16.05
CA PRO A 169 11.10 16.26 -15.72
C PRO A 169 11.71 16.89 -14.46
N THR A 170 12.18 18.12 -14.58
CA THR A 170 12.63 18.97 -13.48
C THR A 170 11.42 19.56 -12.74
N GLY A 171 10.71 18.71 -11.99
CA GLY A 171 9.77 19.02 -10.89
C GLY A 171 8.83 20.23 -11.00
N GLY A 172 7.51 19.97 -10.92
CA GLY A 172 6.55 20.93 -10.38
C GLY A 172 6.61 20.93 -8.85
N ASP A 173 6.75 22.11 -8.27
CA ASP A 173 6.84 22.30 -6.82
C ASP A 173 5.52 21.97 -6.13
N ARG A 174 5.59 21.48 -4.87
CA ARG A 174 4.39 21.31 -4.05
C ARG A 174 3.82 22.70 -3.77
N ALA A 175 2.63 22.97 -4.33
CA ALA A 175 1.74 24.10 -4.06
C ALA A 175 2.26 25.11 -3.02
N SER A 176 3.15 25.99 -3.45
CA SER A 176 3.50 27.19 -2.70
C SER A 176 2.26 28.09 -2.67
N GLY A 177 1.83 28.51 -1.47
CA GLY A 177 0.68 29.40 -1.29
C GLY A 177 -0.59 28.79 -0.67
N ARG A 178 -0.55 27.59 -0.08
CA ARG A 178 -1.68 27.15 0.77
C ARG A 178 -1.74 28.02 2.04
N PRO A 179 -2.92 28.52 2.43
CA PRO A 179 -3.07 29.29 3.66
C PRO A 179 -2.67 28.42 4.86
N VAL A 180 -2.02 29.04 5.85
CA VAL A 180 -1.73 28.39 7.13
C VAL A 180 -3.06 28.19 7.85
N LEU A 181 -3.43 26.93 8.11
CA LEU A 181 -4.64 26.58 8.86
C LEU A 181 -4.29 26.47 10.35
N PRO A 182 -5.23 26.78 11.26
CA PRO A 182 -5.05 26.53 12.68
C PRO A 182 -4.88 25.03 12.96
N ALA A 183 -4.12 24.70 14.01
CA ALA A 183 -3.94 23.32 14.43
C ALA A 183 -5.13 22.88 15.29
N GLU A 184 -5.94 21.95 14.79
CA GLU A 184 -7.09 21.37 15.50
C GLU A 184 -6.70 20.22 16.45
N ALA A 185 -5.61 19.51 16.17
CA ALA A 185 -5.18 18.36 16.95
C ALA A 185 -3.66 18.18 16.95
N THR A 186 -3.12 17.64 18.04
CA THR A 186 -1.71 17.24 18.17
C THR A 186 -1.62 15.76 18.47
N TRP A 187 -0.87 15.01 17.66
CA TRP A 187 -0.68 13.57 17.86
C TRP A 187 0.68 13.27 18.46
N ARG A 188 0.70 12.54 19.58
CA ARG A 188 1.93 12.03 20.20
C ARG A 188 2.13 10.58 19.75
N LEU A 189 3.06 10.38 18.82
CA LEU A 189 3.33 9.08 18.23
C LEU A 189 4.49 8.40 18.98
N PRO A 190 4.28 7.26 19.66
CA PRO A 190 5.34 6.58 20.38
C PRO A 190 6.33 5.93 19.42
N ALA A 191 7.60 5.77 19.82
CA ALA A 191 8.64 5.11 19.02
C ALA A 191 8.32 3.63 18.69
N SER A 192 7.39 3.00 19.42
CA SER A 192 6.90 1.64 19.16
C SER A 192 5.82 1.57 18.08
N LEU A 193 5.27 2.71 17.64
CA LEU A 193 4.09 2.76 16.76
C LEU A 193 4.32 2.00 15.46
N GLY A 194 5.48 2.16 14.83
CA GLY A 194 5.80 1.46 13.58
C GLY A 194 5.75 -0.07 13.73
N ARG A 195 6.24 -0.62 14.84
CA ARG A 195 6.16 -2.06 15.13
C ARG A 195 4.74 -2.54 15.41
N ARG A 196 3.95 -1.73 16.13
CA ARG A 196 2.53 -2.01 16.38
C ARG A 196 1.73 -2.00 15.09
N TYR A 197 1.96 -1.01 14.24
CA TYR A 197 1.30 -0.89 12.93
C TYR A 197 1.69 -2.04 12.00
N ALA A 198 2.97 -2.39 11.95
CA ALA A 198 3.46 -3.53 11.18
C ALA A 198 2.83 -4.87 11.59
N ALA A 199 2.46 -5.03 12.86
CA ALA A 199 1.79 -6.23 13.36
C ALA A 199 0.34 -6.34 12.87
N VAL A 200 -0.39 -5.22 12.74
CA VAL A 200 -1.79 -5.21 12.32
C VAL A 200 -1.99 -5.03 10.81
N ALA A 201 -1.10 -4.26 10.15
CA ALA A 201 -1.18 -3.98 8.72
C ALA A 201 -0.30 -4.90 7.86
N GLY A 202 0.66 -5.59 8.49
CA GLY A 202 1.54 -6.53 7.82
C GLY A 202 2.79 -5.92 7.15
N ASP A 203 2.85 -4.59 7.02
CA ASP A 203 4.03 -3.90 6.50
C ASP A 203 5.18 -3.89 7.52
N ARG A 204 6.11 -4.83 7.35
CA ARG A 204 7.33 -4.95 8.17
C ARG A 204 8.56 -4.40 7.45
N ASN A 205 8.41 -3.41 6.58
CA ASN A 205 9.56 -2.73 5.99
C ASN A 205 10.49 -2.19 7.11
N PRO A 206 11.78 -2.59 7.14
CA PRO A 206 12.68 -2.25 8.25
C PRO A 206 12.76 -0.76 8.58
N ILE A 207 12.56 0.13 7.62
CA ILE A 207 12.57 1.59 7.85
C ILE A 207 11.52 2.05 8.88
N HIS A 208 10.50 1.24 9.17
CA HIS A 208 9.45 1.54 10.16
C HIS A 208 9.71 0.90 11.53
N LEU A 209 10.68 -0.03 11.64
CA LEU A 209 10.82 -0.88 12.82
C LEU A 209 11.89 -0.39 13.79
N SER A 210 12.94 0.26 13.28
CA SER A 210 14.03 0.80 14.08
C SER A 210 14.64 2.05 13.44
N ALA A 211 15.22 2.91 14.28
CA ALA A 211 15.93 4.10 13.80
C ALA A 211 17.18 3.74 12.98
N LEU A 212 17.85 2.62 13.29
CA LEU A 212 19.06 2.19 12.58
C LEU A 212 18.78 1.85 11.13
N THR A 213 17.67 1.14 10.88
CA THR A 213 17.25 0.72 9.55
C THR A 213 16.55 1.83 8.76
N ALA A 214 16.21 2.95 9.40
CA ALA A 214 15.61 4.13 8.77
C ALA A 214 16.65 5.17 8.33
N LYS A 215 17.93 4.99 8.67
CA LYS A 215 18.99 5.91 8.25
C LYS A 215 19.17 5.84 6.71
N PRO A 216 19.36 6.99 6.03
CA PRO A 216 19.54 7.05 4.58
C PRO A 216 20.78 6.30 4.08
#